data_AF-A0A1T2X4N9-F1
#
_entry.id   AF-A0A1T2X4N9-F1
#
_cell.length_a   1.000
_cell.length_b   1.000
_cell.length_c   1.000
_cell.angle_alpha   90.00
_cell.angle_beta   90.00
_cell.angle_gamma   90.00
#
_symmetry.space_group_name_H-M   'P 1'
#
loop_
_entity.id
_entity.type
_entity.pdbx_description
1 polymer ?
#
loop_
_entity_poly.entity_id
_entity_poly.type
_entity_poly.pdbx_seq_one_letter_code
_entity_poly.pdbx_strand_id
1 'polypeptide(L)'
;MAVCLLYLFPLSHMFEQEDEISYLVAFQSVTDFVDRVRDKGYITPRMYNEFEERLSATGNSYDIDMQHARKRYTPVYQDPANASTFQNRIEVHDEIWYQSQIMQILFPDNALPMDQSERRYELHIGDMFEVTIKNKNPTQAGVFHSFLTQQEDSSTRIFIPYGGMVRNEDD
;
A
#
# COMPACT_ATOMS: atom_id res chain seq x y z
N MET A 1 33.40 32.09 -3.99
CA MET A 1 32.85 30.89 -4.65
C MET A 1 33.16 29.61 -3.86
N ALA A 2 34.41 29.35 -3.43
CA ALA A 2 34.74 28.13 -2.66
C ALA A 2 34.14 28.05 -1.25
N VAL A 3 33.98 29.19 -0.55
CA VAL A 3 33.40 29.22 0.81
C VAL A 3 31.91 28.84 0.83
N CYS A 4 31.15 29.17 -0.22
CA CYS A 4 29.73 28.78 -0.29
C CYS A 4 29.57 27.26 -0.45
N LEU A 5 30.45 26.60 -1.21
CA LEU A 5 30.44 25.14 -1.38
C LEU A 5 30.64 24.38 -0.06
N LEU A 6 31.41 24.95 0.89
CA LEU A 6 31.61 24.36 2.22
C LEU A 6 30.33 24.30 3.07
N TYR A 7 29.32 25.12 2.74
CA TYR A 7 28.01 25.09 3.41
C TYR A 7 26.95 24.34 2.59
N LEU A 8 27.03 24.39 1.25
CA LEU A 8 26.06 23.70 0.38
C LEU A 8 26.19 22.18 0.47
N PHE A 9 27.42 21.65 0.56
CA PHE A 9 27.67 20.21 0.65
C PHE A 9 27.14 19.54 1.93
N PRO A 10 27.39 20.06 3.16
CA PRO A 10 26.79 19.47 4.35
C PRO A 10 25.26 19.62 4.35
N LEU A 11 24.73 20.71 3.78
CA LEU A 11 23.28 20.92 3.69
C LEU A 11 22.61 19.91 2.73
N SER A 12 23.22 19.64 1.56
CA SER A 12 22.70 18.61 0.64
C SER A 12 22.68 17.24 1.30
N HIS A 13 23.75 16.87 2.01
CA HIS A 13 23.81 15.60 2.72
C HIS A 13 22.79 15.49 3.86
N MET A 14 22.50 16.58 4.57
CA MET A 14 21.43 16.58 5.57
C MET A 14 20.07 16.30 4.93
N PHE A 15 19.75 16.92 3.81
CA PHE A 15 18.48 16.67 3.12
C PHE A 15 18.40 15.25 2.54
N GLU A 16 19.49 14.71 2.00
CA GLU A 16 19.56 13.31 1.57
C GLU A 16 19.29 12.34 2.74
N GLN A 17 19.85 12.63 3.91
CA GLN A 17 19.64 11.82 5.11
C GLN A 17 18.20 11.92 5.64
N GLU A 18 17.58 13.10 5.60
CA GLU A 18 16.16 13.26 5.93
C GLU A 18 15.26 12.48 4.96
N ASP A 19 15.56 12.49 3.67
CA ASP A 19 14.85 11.71 2.66
C ASP A 19 15.02 10.19 2.90
N GLU A 20 16.22 9.72 3.25
CA GLU A 20 16.48 8.32 3.60
C GLU A 20 15.69 7.87 4.85
N ILE A 21 15.68 8.70 5.90
CA ILE A 21 14.88 8.43 7.10
C ILE A 21 13.39 8.37 6.74
N SER A 22 12.91 9.30 5.91
CA SER A 22 11.52 9.30 5.45
C SER A 22 11.17 8.03 4.67
N TYR A 23 12.06 7.57 3.80
CA TYR A 23 11.91 6.30 3.07
C TYR A 23 11.83 5.12 4.04
N LEU A 24 12.72 5.03 5.03
CA LEU A 24 12.77 3.93 5.98
C LEU A 24 11.50 3.87 6.85
N VAL A 25 11.03 5.01 7.35
CA VAL A 25 9.78 5.08 8.12
C VAL A 25 8.58 4.69 7.26
N ALA A 26 8.53 5.15 6.01
CA ALA A 26 7.47 4.78 5.08
C ALA A 26 7.50 3.28 4.76
N PHE A 27 8.69 2.73 4.49
CA PHE A 27 8.89 1.30 4.24
C PHE A 27 8.41 0.47 5.43
N GLN A 28 8.88 0.79 6.63
CA GLN A 28 8.45 0.10 7.85
C GLN A 28 6.94 0.21 8.08
N SER A 29 6.34 1.38 7.82
CA SER A 29 4.90 1.57 7.99
C SER A 29 4.09 0.68 7.04
N VAL A 30 4.53 0.54 5.79
CA VAL A 30 3.91 -0.34 4.80
C VAL A 30 4.10 -1.81 5.19
N THR A 31 5.31 -2.24 5.55
CA THR A 31 5.57 -3.63 5.92
C THR A 31 4.77 -4.03 7.16
N ASP A 32 4.76 -3.18 8.19
CA ASP A 32 4.01 -3.42 9.42
C ASP A 32 2.51 -3.50 9.14
N PHE A 33 1.98 -2.63 8.28
CA PHE A 33 0.56 -2.65 7.93
C PHE A 33 0.20 -3.94 7.17
N VAL A 34 0.96 -4.27 6.11
CA VAL A 34 0.74 -5.47 5.30
C VAL A 34 0.86 -6.73 6.15
N ASP A 35 1.90 -6.85 6.97
CA ASP A 35 2.09 -8.04 7.82
C ASP A 35 0.98 -8.16 8.86
N ARG A 36 0.54 -7.05 9.49
CA ARG A 36 -0.63 -7.08 10.38
C ARG A 36 -1.90 -7.55 9.68
N VAL A 37 -2.13 -7.12 8.42
CA VAL A 37 -3.29 -7.57 7.64
C VAL A 37 -3.17 -9.07 7.32
N ARG A 38 -1.98 -9.53 6.94
CA ARG A 38 -1.71 -10.94 6.60
C ARG A 38 -1.79 -11.88 7.80
N ASP A 39 -1.41 -11.41 8.97
CA ASP A 39 -1.42 -12.18 10.22
C ASP A 39 -2.78 -12.18 10.92
N LYS A 40 -3.68 -11.25 10.56
CA LYS A 40 -5.05 -11.18 11.10
C LYS A 40 -6.12 -11.66 10.13
N GLY A 41 -5.88 -11.55 8.83
CA GLY A 41 -6.88 -11.83 7.81
C GLY A 41 -7.92 -10.73 7.65
N TYR A 42 -7.68 -9.52 8.16
CA TYR A 42 -8.62 -8.41 7.98
C TYR A 42 -7.98 -7.03 8.08
N ILE A 43 -8.66 -6.03 7.53
CA ILE A 43 -8.33 -4.61 7.62
C ILE A 43 -9.44 -3.91 8.41
N THR A 44 -9.04 -3.06 9.37
CA THR A 44 -9.98 -2.20 10.11
C THR A 44 -9.71 -0.72 9.81
N PRO A 45 -10.69 0.17 10.02
CA PRO A 45 -10.49 1.60 9.80
C PRO A 45 -9.37 2.17 10.68
N ARG A 46 -9.24 1.65 11.91
CA ARG A 46 -8.16 2.03 12.83
C ARG A 46 -6.79 1.63 12.30
N MET A 47 -6.63 0.40 11.78
CA MET A 47 -5.35 -0.04 11.19
C MET A 47 -4.95 0.84 10.00
N TYR A 48 -5.90 1.23 9.16
CA TYR A 48 -5.64 2.12 8.03
C TYR A 48 -5.27 3.53 8.49
N ASN A 49 -6.01 4.11 9.44
CA ASN A 49 -5.70 5.43 9.98
C ASN A 49 -4.33 5.48 10.68
N GLU A 50 -3.99 4.46 11.48
CA GLU A 50 -2.66 4.34 12.11
C GLU A 50 -1.55 4.20 11.06
N PHE A 51 -1.84 3.64 9.89
CA PHE A 51 -0.92 3.54 8.77
C PHE A 51 -0.77 4.90 8.06
N GLU A 52 -1.86 5.57 7.74
CA GLU A 52 -1.88 6.90 7.11
C GLU A 52 -1.23 7.97 8.00
N GLU A 53 -1.45 7.93 9.31
CA GLU A 53 -0.84 8.84 10.28
C GLU A 53 0.68 8.68 10.31
N ARG A 54 1.18 7.43 10.33
CA ARG A 54 2.62 7.15 10.30
C ARG A 54 3.28 7.61 9.00
N LEU A 55 2.60 7.45 7.87
CA LEU A 55 3.08 7.99 6.59
C LEU A 55 3.09 9.52 6.61
N SER A 56 2.02 10.15 7.08
CA SER A 56 1.94 11.62 7.15
C SER A 56 2.98 12.23 8.10
N ALA A 57 3.41 11.48 9.13
CA ALA A 57 4.45 11.88 10.06
C ALA A 57 5.85 12.02 9.42
N THR A 58 6.09 11.49 8.21
CA THR A 58 7.35 11.71 7.47
C THR A 58 7.43 13.11 6.85
N GLY A 59 6.34 13.89 6.91
CA GLY A 59 6.25 15.22 6.27
C GLY A 59 6.03 15.17 4.76
N ASN A 60 5.86 13.97 4.18
CA ASN A 60 5.53 13.79 2.77
C ASN A 60 4.08 13.33 2.59
N SER A 61 3.50 13.67 1.43
CA SER A 61 2.21 13.18 1.00
C SER A 61 2.40 11.97 0.09
N TYR A 62 1.68 10.89 0.38
CA TYR A 62 1.76 9.66 -0.40
C TYR A 62 0.45 9.37 -1.13
N ASP A 63 0.58 8.76 -2.31
CA ASP A 63 -0.48 7.99 -2.94
C ASP A 63 -0.36 6.56 -2.48
N ILE A 64 -1.43 6.04 -1.88
CA ILE A 64 -1.52 4.67 -1.42
C ILE A 64 -2.38 3.94 -2.46
N ASP A 65 -1.90 2.80 -2.94
CA ASP A 65 -2.64 1.84 -3.74
C ASP A 65 -2.64 0.49 -3.01
N MET A 66 -3.81 -0.12 -2.86
CA MET A 66 -4.00 -1.40 -2.17
C MET A 66 -4.74 -2.35 -3.08
N GLN A 67 -4.27 -3.59 -3.13
CA GLN A 67 -4.81 -4.64 -3.96
C GLN A 67 -4.95 -5.92 -3.15
N HIS A 68 -6.11 -6.56 -3.29
CA HIS A 68 -6.40 -7.86 -2.72
C HIS A 68 -6.77 -8.80 -3.86
N ALA A 69 -6.01 -9.88 -4.06
CA ALA A 69 -6.27 -10.87 -5.08
C ALA A 69 -6.59 -12.25 -4.47
N ARG A 70 -7.73 -12.82 -4.86
CA ARG A 70 -8.21 -14.14 -4.44
C ARG A 70 -8.24 -15.10 -5.62
N LYS A 71 -7.74 -16.31 -5.41
CA LYS A 71 -7.83 -17.39 -6.40
C LYS A 71 -9.20 -18.06 -6.33
N ARG A 72 -9.92 -18.06 -7.44
CA ARG A 72 -11.19 -18.77 -7.60
C ARG A 72 -11.02 -19.98 -8.49
N TYR A 73 -11.37 -21.14 -7.95
CA TYR A 73 -11.31 -22.43 -8.64
C TYR A 73 -12.68 -22.75 -9.25
N THR A 74 -12.78 -22.67 -10.57
CA THR A 74 -14.03 -22.95 -11.29
C THR A 74 -13.90 -24.28 -12.04
N PRO A 75 -14.73 -25.29 -11.73
CA PRO A 75 -14.76 -26.53 -12.50
C PRO A 75 -15.28 -26.27 -13.92
N VAL A 76 -14.59 -26.82 -14.92
CA VAL A 76 -14.97 -26.67 -16.33
C VAL A 76 -15.97 -27.76 -16.71
N TYR A 77 -17.15 -27.32 -17.16
CA TYR A 77 -18.21 -28.18 -17.68
C TYR A 77 -18.35 -27.99 -19.19
N GLN A 78 -18.72 -29.05 -19.92
CA GLN A 78 -19.09 -28.93 -21.34
C GLN A 78 -20.43 -28.20 -21.51
N ASP A 79 -21.34 -28.39 -20.56
CA ASP A 79 -22.58 -27.63 -20.42
C ASP A 79 -22.68 -27.12 -18.97
N PRO A 80 -22.63 -25.78 -18.75
CA PRO A 80 -22.72 -25.18 -17.41
C PRO A 80 -23.97 -25.56 -16.61
N ALA A 81 -25.06 -25.97 -17.28
CA ALA A 81 -26.31 -26.38 -16.61
C ALA A 81 -26.32 -27.86 -16.19
N ASN A 82 -25.32 -28.66 -16.62
CA ASN A 82 -25.29 -30.09 -16.38
C ASN A 82 -24.00 -30.53 -15.67
N ALA A 83 -24.13 -30.79 -14.36
CA ALA A 83 -23.03 -31.23 -13.50
C ALA A 83 -22.36 -32.55 -13.94
N SER A 84 -23.03 -33.38 -14.74
CA SER A 84 -22.45 -34.62 -15.27
C SER A 84 -21.44 -34.40 -16.41
N THR A 85 -21.36 -33.18 -16.95
CA THR A 85 -20.46 -32.83 -18.06
C THR A 85 -19.10 -32.27 -17.61
N PHE A 86 -18.73 -32.53 -16.36
CA PHE A 86 -17.46 -32.09 -15.80
C PHE A 86 -16.30 -32.67 -16.60
N GLN A 87 -15.44 -31.81 -17.14
CA GLN A 87 -14.34 -32.20 -18.03
C GLN A 87 -13.06 -32.61 -17.28
N ASN A 88 -13.15 -32.87 -15.97
CA ASN A 88 -12.00 -33.17 -15.11
C ASN A 88 -10.89 -32.09 -15.17
N ARG A 89 -11.29 -30.84 -15.44
CA ARG A 89 -10.41 -29.67 -15.52
C ARG A 89 -10.95 -28.59 -14.61
N ILE A 90 -10.05 -27.94 -13.88
CA ILE A 90 -10.35 -26.79 -13.03
C ILE A 90 -9.59 -25.61 -13.62
N GLU A 91 -10.30 -24.53 -13.90
CA GLU A 91 -9.70 -23.25 -14.24
C GLU A 91 -9.52 -22.41 -12.98
N VAL A 92 -8.39 -21.70 -12.93
CA VAL A 92 -8.07 -20.79 -11.84
C VAL A 92 -8.17 -19.37 -12.39
N HIS A 93 -9.04 -18.57 -11.78
CA HIS A 93 -9.23 -17.17 -12.10
C HIS A 93 -8.87 -16.33 -10.88
N ASP A 94 -8.19 -15.20 -11.08
CA ASP A 94 -7.89 -14.26 -10.00
C ASP A 94 -8.98 -13.19 -9.94
N GLU A 95 -9.64 -13.08 -8.79
CA GLU A 95 -10.55 -11.98 -8.48
C GLU A 95 -9.76 -10.91 -7.73
N ILE A 96 -9.72 -9.69 -8.26
CA ILE A 96 -8.95 -8.58 -7.69
C ILE A 96 -9.90 -7.51 -7.16
N TRP A 97 -9.72 -7.12 -5.90
CA TRP A 97 -10.31 -5.93 -5.30
C TRP A 97 -9.27 -4.82 -5.21
N TYR A 98 -9.67 -3.64 -5.65
CA TYR A 98 -8.86 -2.44 -5.60
C TYR A 98 -9.19 -1.59 -4.38
N GLN A 99 -8.29 -0.67 -4.06
CA GLN A 99 -8.40 0.24 -2.92
C GLN A 99 -9.76 0.92 -2.80
N SER A 100 -10.37 1.38 -3.90
CA SER A 100 -11.66 2.06 -3.85
C SER A 100 -12.77 1.17 -3.25
N GLN A 101 -12.75 -0.13 -3.56
CA GLN A 101 -13.71 -1.10 -3.04
C GLN A 101 -13.42 -1.42 -1.56
N ILE A 102 -12.15 -1.55 -1.19
CA ILE A 102 -11.73 -1.75 0.20
C ILE A 102 -12.14 -0.53 1.06
N MET A 103 -11.90 0.68 0.56
CA MET A 103 -12.23 1.94 1.24
C MET A 103 -13.72 2.13 1.48
N GLN A 104 -14.58 1.72 0.55
CA GLN A 104 -16.04 1.79 0.73
C GLN A 104 -16.53 0.93 1.91
N ILE A 105 -15.80 -0.15 2.23
CA ILE A 105 -16.12 -1.03 3.37
C ILE A 105 -15.55 -0.46 4.67
N LEU A 106 -14.34 0.10 4.64
CA LEU A 106 -13.70 0.70 5.82
C LEU A 106 -14.36 2.03 6.23
N PHE A 107 -14.75 2.85 5.27
CA PHE A 107 -15.32 4.19 5.45
C PHE A 107 -16.61 4.35 4.65
N PRO A 108 -17.68 3.61 5.00
CA PRO A 108 -18.98 3.80 4.37
C PRO A 108 -19.56 5.18 4.69
N ASP A 109 -20.43 5.70 3.81
CA ASP A 109 -21.15 6.97 3.97
C ASP A 109 -22.26 6.91 5.05
N ASN A 110 -21.99 6.24 6.17
CA ASN A 110 -22.92 6.09 7.28
C ASN A 110 -22.27 6.46 8.62
N ALA A 111 -23.09 6.69 9.64
CA ALA A 111 -22.62 7.09 10.98
C ALA A 111 -22.19 5.90 11.86
N LEU A 112 -21.83 4.75 11.28
CA LEU A 112 -21.46 3.58 12.08
C LEU A 112 -20.12 3.84 12.81
N PRO A 113 -20.03 3.58 14.13
CA PRO A 113 -18.77 3.67 14.87
C PRO A 113 -17.67 2.81 14.24
N MET A 114 -16.41 3.27 14.36
CA MET A 114 -15.24 2.64 13.71
C MET A 114 -14.95 1.21 14.21
N ASP A 115 -15.44 0.86 15.39
CA ASP A 115 -15.21 -0.42 16.05
C ASP A 115 -16.24 -1.51 15.67
N GLN A 116 -17.20 -1.20 14.79
CA GLN A 116 -18.16 -2.20 14.34
C GLN A 116 -17.53 -3.20 13.37
N SER A 117 -17.87 -4.48 13.52
CA SER A 117 -17.42 -5.56 12.63
C SER A 117 -17.82 -5.36 11.18
N GLU A 118 -18.90 -4.62 10.90
CA GLU A 118 -19.36 -4.30 9.54
C GLU A 118 -18.38 -3.39 8.77
N ARG A 119 -17.49 -2.68 9.47
CA ARG A 119 -16.45 -1.82 8.86
C ARG A 119 -15.11 -2.54 8.69
N ARG A 120 -15.08 -3.86 8.88
CA ARG A 120 -13.92 -4.72 8.72
C ARG A 120 -13.91 -5.30 7.30
N TYR A 121 -12.83 -5.11 6.58
CA TYR A 121 -12.60 -5.80 5.31
C TYR A 121 -11.91 -7.13 5.58
N GLU A 122 -12.54 -8.25 5.22
CA GLU A 122 -12.02 -9.59 5.49
C GLU A 122 -11.26 -10.15 4.29
N LEU A 123 -10.15 -10.83 4.57
CA LEU A 123 -9.31 -11.57 3.64
C LEU A 123 -9.20 -13.02 4.12
N HIS A 124 -9.03 -13.94 3.18
CA HIS A 124 -8.91 -15.36 3.49
C HIS A 124 -7.47 -15.86 3.35
N ILE A 125 -7.13 -16.93 4.05
CA ILE A 125 -5.86 -17.63 3.99
C ILE A 125 -5.60 -18.04 2.54
N GLY A 126 -4.42 -17.67 2.04
CA GLY A 126 -4.03 -17.92 0.66
C GLY A 126 -4.37 -16.80 -0.32
N ASP A 127 -5.14 -15.80 0.09
CA ASP A 127 -5.30 -14.56 -0.67
C ASP A 127 -3.99 -13.76 -0.68
N MET A 128 -3.75 -13.01 -1.76
CA MET A 128 -2.60 -12.11 -1.90
C MET A 128 -3.03 -10.68 -1.57
N PHE A 129 -2.32 -10.04 -0.65
CA PHE A 129 -2.52 -8.63 -0.34
C PHE A 129 -1.25 -7.83 -0.65
N GLU A 130 -1.41 -6.72 -1.37
CA GLU A 130 -0.31 -5.85 -1.80
C GLU A 130 -0.66 -4.39 -1.56
N VAL A 131 0.33 -3.63 -1.12
CA VAL A 131 0.26 -2.18 -0.91
C VAL A 131 1.45 -1.55 -1.63
N THR A 132 1.15 -0.54 -2.44
CA THR A 132 2.15 0.29 -3.10
C THR A 132 1.96 1.74 -2.67
N ILE A 133 3.04 2.39 -2.24
CA ILE A 133 3.02 3.83 -1.95
C ILE A 133 3.95 4.61 -2.88
N LYS A 134 3.52 5.83 -3.23
CA LYS A 134 4.26 6.76 -4.10
C LYS A 134 4.23 8.17 -3.53
N ASN A 135 5.34 8.91 -3.48
CA ASN A 135 5.29 10.31 -3.06
C ASN A 135 4.57 11.19 -4.10
N LYS A 136 3.64 12.04 -3.64
CA LYS A 136 2.92 13.04 -4.45
C LYS A 136 3.68 14.35 -4.58
N ASN A 137 4.40 14.74 -3.53
CA ASN A 137 5.21 15.95 -3.48
C ASN A 137 6.70 15.64 -3.74
N PRO A 138 7.47 16.57 -4.32
CA PRO A 138 8.92 16.44 -4.34
C PRO A 138 9.47 16.42 -2.91
N THR A 139 10.50 15.62 -2.69
CA THR A 139 11.18 15.52 -1.39
C THR A 139 12.06 16.74 -1.14
N GLN A 140 12.54 16.94 0.09
CA GLN A 140 13.33 18.11 0.44
C GLN A 140 14.65 18.15 -0.33
N ALA A 141 15.35 17.01 -0.45
CA ALA A 141 16.55 16.94 -1.27
C ALA A 141 16.23 17.16 -2.76
N GLY A 142 15.01 16.85 -3.20
CA GLY A 142 14.54 17.08 -4.57
C GLY A 142 14.43 18.55 -4.88
N VAL A 143 13.72 19.28 -4.02
CA VAL A 143 13.59 20.73 -4.12
C VAL A 143 14.96 21.40 -4.06
N PHE A 144 15.85 20.97 -3.16
CA PHE A 144 17.18 21.55 -3.03
C PHE A 144 18.07 21.28 -4.26
N HIS A 145 18.05 20.05 -4.76
CA HIS A 145 18.78 19.69 -5.99
C HIS A 145 18.25 20.46 -7.20
N SER A 146 16.94 20.58 -7.35
CA SER A 146 16.32 21.39 -8.41
C SER A 146 16.70 22.86 -8.33
N PHE A 147 16.78 23.42 -7.13
CA PHE A 147 17.24 24.79 -6.92
C PHE A 147 18.70 24.97 -7.39
N LEU A 148 19.59 24.03 -7.06
CA LEU A 148 21.01 24.10 -7.43
C LEU A 148 21.27 23.87 -8.93
N THR A 149 20.53 22.94 -9.53
CA THR A 149 20.71 22.56 -10.94
C THR A 149 19.86 23.39 -11.91
N GLN A 150 18.89 24.15 -11.38
CA GLN A 150 17.87 24.87 -12.15
C GLN A 150 17.08 23.92 -13.08
N GLN A 151 17.03 22.63 -12.73
CA GLN A 151 16.31 21.58 -13.44
C GLN A 151 15.14 21.11 -12.58
N GLU A 152 13.96 21.07 -13.17
CA GLU A 152 12.76 20.59 -12.50
C GLU A 152 12.87 19.07 -12.29
N ASP A 153 13.00 18.64 -11.04
CA ASP A 153 13.04 17.22 -10.68
C ASP A 153 11.65 16.79 -10.27
N SER A 154 10.89 16.29 -11.25
CA SER A 154 9.54 15.75 -11.06
C SER A 154 9.54 14.26 -10.71
N SER A 155 10.70 13.67 -10.38
CA SER A 155 10.80 12.24 -10.17
C SER A 155 10.20 11.80 -8.83
N THR A 156 9.37 10.75 -8.89
CA THR A 156 8.94 9.97 -7.71
C THR A 156 10.17 9.34 -7.08
N ARG A 157 10.63 9.88 -5.95
CA ARG A 157 11.83 9.39 -5.24
C ARG A 157 11.51 8.31 -4.20
N ILE A 158 10.26 8.24 -3.73
CA ILE A 158 9.81 7.23 -2.80
C ILE A 158 8.74 6.38 -3.48
N PHE A 159 9.13 5.15 -3.85
CA PHE A 159 8.26 4.13 -4.40
C PHE A 159 8.50 2.82 -3.63
N ILE A 160 7.49 2.35 -2.91
CA ILE A 160 7.60 1.15 -2.08
C ILE A 160 6.43 0.21 -2.40
N PRO A 161 6.67 -0.86 -3.18
CA PRO A 161 5.75 -1.97 -3.32
C PRO A 161 6.05 -3.02 -2.25
N TYR A 162 5.03 -3.48 -1.53
CA TYR A 162 5.17 -4.56 -0.58
C TYR A 162 3.87 -5.37 -0.47
N GLY A 163 3.98 -6.68 -0.47
CA GLY A 163 2.83 -7.57 -0.44
C GLY A 163 3.19 -8.98 -0.04
N GLY A 164 2.17 -9.81 0.16
CA GLY A 164 2.34 -11.22 0.43
C GLY A 164 1.03 -11.95 0.68
N MET A 165 1.11 -13.28 0.74
CA MET A 165 -0.05 -14.13 1.02
C MET A 165 -0.49 -13.99 2.48
N VAL A 166 -1.80 -13.92 2.69
CA VAL A 166 -2.46 -13.97 4.00
C VAL A 166 -2.26 -15.34 4.63
N ARG A 167 -1.88 -15.36 5.90
CA ARG A 167 -1.44 -16.56 6.62
C ARG A 167 -2.43 -17.04 7.67
N ASN A 168 -3.30 -16.14 8.14
CA ASN A 168 -4.22 -16.42 9.24
C ASN A 168 -5.55 -15.67 9.03
N GLU A 169 -6.60 -16.21 9.63
CA GLU A 169 -7.96 -15.67 9.71
C GLU A 169 -8.33 -15.66 11.21
N ASP A 170 -8.21 -14.52 11.87
CA ASP A 170 -8.72 -14.35 13.24
C ASP A 170 -10.21 -13.98 13.17
N ASP A 171 -11.08 -14.98 13.39
CA ASP A 171 -12.54 -14.84 13.50
C ASP A 171 -12.98 -14.06 14.76
#